data_AF-A0A8H6MIR9-F1
#
_entry.id   AF-A0A8H6MIR9-F1
#
_cell.length_a   1.000
_cell.length_b   1.000
_cell.length_c   1.000
_cell.angle_alpha   90.00
_cell.angle_beta   90.00
_cell.angle_gamma   90.00
#
_symmetry.space_group_name_H-M   'P 1'
#
loop_
_entity.id
_entity.type
_entity.pdbx_description
1 polymer ?
#
loop_
_entity_poly.entity_id
_entity_poly.type
_entity_poly.pdbx_seq_one_letter_code
_entity_poly.pdbx_strand_id
1 'polypeptide(L)'
;MNSKACRHIRSRYHYLGTVQSTHYDKSANEWTVKFQTPAGQRTAVSKHLVQATGISSQRPFIPDIADSGLYKGISMHSADYKNAAIVMARGVESALIIGSANTAFDLLEDCHAAGIQTTMVVRSPTYIIPVDYVCDSRALGAYSIGVEAGDRMAMTLPTCIDGQLGRDLFAQFASQEPDRYAALAAAGFPVLDSRNPECVLMHNLVERAGGHYVDLGATDLITQEAVGVKAGVEPCAYTETGLRFSDGSTADADAVIWCTGFADKDVRTTALEIPGGDKIDDESECGSCSEHCQVNVLGPKAIAARLDPTWMLDNEGEASLIKAALQGLLPPAYRDTPNPPLSGQTASEDGFFDSSGYRTRM
;
A
#
# COMPACT_ATOMS: atom_id res chain seq x y z
N MET A 1 30.81 32.14 -0.53
CA MET A 1 30.84 31.55 -1.91
C MET A 1 30.74 30.04 -1.71
N ASN A 2 29.74 29.25 -2.09
CA ASN A 2 28.78 29.26 -3.22
C ASN A 2 27.43 28.67 -2.76
N SER A 3 26.34 29.46 -2.75
CA SER A 3 24.97 28.96 -2.63
C SER A 3 24.34 28.86 -4.04
N LYS A 4 24.68 27.82 -4.80
CA LYS A 4 24.11 27.57 -6.13
C LYS A 4 23.72 26.09 -6.28
N ALA A 5 22.66 25.66 -5.59
CA ALA A 5 22.08 24.32 -5.85
C ALA A 5 20.55 24.22 -5.72
N CYS A 6 19.79 25.30 -5.52
CA CYS A 6 18.34 25.28 -5.69
C CYS A 6 17.93 26.15 -6.88
N ARG A 7 18.25 25.71 -8.10
CA ARG A 7 17.62 26.27 -9.30
C ARG A 7 16.18 25.75 -9.37
N HIS A 8 15.24 26.61 -8.97
CA HIS A 8 13.85 26.70 -9.43
C HIS A 8 13.31 25.45 -10.17
N ILE A 9 12.75 24.50 -9.43
CA ILE A 9 11.67 23.67 -10.00
C ILE A 9 10.53 24.65 -10.26
N ARG A 10 10.31 25.03 -11.52
CA ARG A 10 9.08 25.73 -11.91
C ARG A 10 7.97 24.69 -11.87
N SER A 11 7.36 24.51 -10.71
CA SER A 11 6.28 23.56 -10.54
C SER A 11 5.10 23.97 -11.41
N ARG A 12 4.82 23.18 -12.45
CA ARG A 12 3.61 23.29 -13.26
C ARG A 12 2.75 22.06 -12.98
N TYR A 13 1.69 22.26 -12.20
CA TYR A 13 0.75 21.20 -11.88
C TYR A 13 -0.40 21.24 -12.88
N HIS A 14 -0.70 20.07 -13.45
CA HIS A 14 -1.90 19.85 -14.26
C HIS A 14 -2.82 18.93 -13.47
N TYR A 15 -3.79 19.51 -12.77
CA TYR A 15 -4.80 18.75 -12.02
C TYR A 15 -5.82 18.12 -12.98
N LEU A 16 -6.39 16.99 -12.56
CA LEU A 16 -7.37 16.22 -13.35
C LEU A 16 -6.82 15.87 -14.74
N GLY A 17 -5.50 15.65 -14.83
CA GLY A 17 -4.80 15.25 -16.03
C GLY A 17 -4.74 13.74 -16.16
N THR A 18 -5.17 13.18 -17.28
CA THR A 18 -5.06 11.75 -17.57
C THR A 18 -4.05 11.55 -18.70
N VAL A 19 -3.00 10.77 -18.45
CA VAL A 19 -2.05 10.39 -19.49
C VAL A 19 -2.74 9.49 -20.50
N GLN A 20 -2.58 9.80 -21.78
CA GLN A 20 -3.17 9.05 -22.90
C GLN A 20 -2.13 8.22 -23.63
N SER A 21 -0.91 8.73 -23.78
CA SER A 21 0.18 7.98 -24.40
C SER A 21 1.54 8.58 -24.04
N THR A 22 2.54 7.71 -24.05
CA THR A 22 3.92 8.04 -23.69
C THR A 22 4.89 7.35 -24.64
N HIS A 23 5.88 8.08 -25.13
CA HIS A 23 6.91 7.54 -26.01
C HIS A 23 8.29 8.07 -25.59
N TYR A 24 9.31 7.22 -25.65
CA TYR A 24 10.71 7.64 -25.47
C TYR A 24 11.47 7.51 -26.79
N ASP A 25 12.01 8.62 -27.29
CA ASP A 25 12.88 8.66 -28.45
C ASP A 25 14.35 8.53 -28.00
N LYS A 26 14.98 7.41 -28.36
CA LYS A 26 16.39 7.12 -28.06
C LYS A 26 17.37 8.03 -28.78
N SER A 27 17.01 8.54 -29.96
CA SER A 27 17.87 9.41 -30.75
C SER A 27 17.93 10.81 -30.15
N ALA A 28 16.79 11.32 -29.69
CA ALA A 28 16.67 12.60 -29.00
C ALA A 28 17.02 12.52 -27.50
N ASN A 29 16.95 11.33 -26.91
CA ASN A 29 16.96 11.09 -25.46
C ASN A 29 15.85 11.88 -24.73
N GLU A 30 14.64 11.81 -25.28
CA GLU A 30 13.48 12.58 -24.82
C GLU A 30 12.22 11.73 -24.74
N TRP A 31 11.43 12.00 -23.72
CA TRP A 31 10.07 11.54 -23.52
C TRP A 31 9.09 12.52 -24.15
N THR A 32 8.06 11.99 -24.81
CA THR A 32 6.86 12.73 -25.21
C THR A 32 5.66 12.11 -24.51
N VAL A 33 4.98 12.90 -23.69
CA VAL A 33 3.78 12.50 -22.94
C VAL A 33 2.59 13.31 -23.43
N LYS A 34 1.57 12.64 -23.96
CA LYS A 34 0.28 13.25 -24.28
C LYS A 34 -0.69 12.98 -23.14
N PHE A 35 -1.38 14.02 -22.68
CA PHE A 35 -2.33 13.91 -21.58
C PHE A 35 -3.53 14.82 -21.82
N GLN A 36 -4.70 14.36 -21.38
CA GLN A 36 -5.95 15.11 -21.43
C GLN A 36 -6.10 15.91 -20.14
N THR A 37 -6.49 17.18 -20.23
CA THR A 37 -6.88 18.01 -19.09
C THR A 37 -8.30 18.56 -19.32
N PRO A 38 -8.96 19.14 -18.29
CA PRO A 38 -10.24 19.84 -18.50
C PRO A 38 -10.14 20.99 -19.52
N ALA A 39 -8.95 21.57 -19.69
CA ALA A 39 -8.67 22.63 -20.65
C ALA A 39 -8.30 22.12 -22.07
N GLY A 40 -8.37 20.80 -22.30
CA GLY A 40 -8.00 20.16 -23.57
C GLY A 40 -6.73 19.30 -23.48
N GLN A 41 -6.40 18.69 -24.61
CA GLN A 41 -5.23 17.84 -24.75
C GLN A 41 -3.94 18.67 -24.71
N ARG A 42 -2.92 18.16 -24.02
CA ARG A 42 -1.60 18.77 -23.90
C ARG A 42 -0.51 17.75 -24.17
N THR A 43 0.67 18.26 -24.53
CA THR A 43 1.88 17.47 -24.73
C THR A 43 3.00 18.04 -23.88
N ALA A 44 3.69 17.18 -23.13
CA ALA A 44 4.92 17.50 -22.44
C ALA A 44 6.09 16.75 -23.09
N VAL A 45 7.23 17.42 -23.20
CA VAL A 45 8.49 16.83 -23.63
C VAL A 45 9.52 16.98 -22.51
N SER A 46 10.19 15.90 -22.14
CA SER A 46 11.14 15.89 -21.01
C SER A 46 12.28 14.89 -21.22
N LYS A 47 13.42 15.08 -20.54
CA LYS A 47 14.51 14.09 -20.56
C LYS A 47 14.26 12.89 -19.64
N HIS A 48 13.42 13.10 -18.62
CA HIS A 48 13.10 12.11 -17.61
C HIS A 48 11.59 12.05 -17.39
N LEU A 49 11.11 10.84 -17.10
CA LEU A 49 9.75 10.58 -16.67
C LEU A 49 9.83 9.80 -15.36
N VAL A 50 9.14 10.28 -14.34
CA VAL A 50 9.04 9.60 -13.04
C VAL A 50 7.58 9.21 -12.86
N GLN A 51 7.32 7.91 -12.72
CA GLN A 51 6.02 7.41 -12.37
C GLN A 51 5.91 7.32 -10.84
N ALA A 52 5.04 8.14 -10.26
CA ALA A 52 4.79 8.21 -8.82
C ALA A 52 3.31 7.93 -8.53
N THR A 53 2.79 6.83 -9.08
CA THR A 53 1.35 6.52 -9.10
C THR A 53 0.88 5.64 -7.95
N GLY A 54 1.80 5.11 -7.14
CA GLY A 54 1.50 4.09 -6.15
C GLY A 54 1.20 2.71 -6.75
N ILE A 55 0.85 1.78 -5.87
CA ILE A 55 0.40 0.41 -6.14
C ILE A 55 -0.88 0.18 -5.33
N SER A 56 -1.82 -0.61 -5.85
CA SER A 56 -3.03 -1.02 -5.12
C SER A 56 -3.82 0.17 -4.57
N SER A 57 -4.02 1.20 -5.40
CA SER A 57 -4.68 2.45 -4.99
C SER A 57 -5.58 3.07 -6.06
N GLN A 58 -5.48 2.61 -7.31
CA GLN A 58 -6.08 3.28 -8.46
C GLN A 58 -7.43 2.67 -8.85
N ARG A 59 -7.62 1.36 -8.67
CA ARG A 59 -8.83 0.63 -9.09
C ARG A 59 -9.47 -0.08 -7.91
N PRO A 60 -10.42 0.57 -7.21
CA PRO A 60 -11.27 -0.08 -6.22
C PRO A 60 -11.79 -1.43 -6.70
N PHE A 61 -11.66 -2.46 -5.87
CA PHE A 61 -12.13 -3.79 -6.20
C PHE A 61 -13.42 -4.07 -5.43
N ILE A 62 -14.56 -4.12 -6.11
CA ILE A 62 -15.81 -4.67 -5.59
C ILE A 62 -16.04 -5.99 -6.34
N PRO A 63 -16.18 -7.14 -5.65
CA PRO A 63 -16.52 -8.40 -6.28
C PRO A 63 -17.83 -8.30 -7.08
N ASP A 64 -17.98 -9.14 -8.11
CA ASP A 64 -19.27 -9.26 -8.79
C ASP A 64 -20.24 -10.00 -7.87
N ILE A 65 -21.33 -9.33 -7.49
CA ILE A 65 -22.33 -9.82 -6.55
C ILE A 65 -23.67 -9.85 -7.28
N ALA A 66 -24.33 -11.01 -7.24
CA ALA A 66 -25.62 -11.18 -7.91
C ALA A 66 -26.69 -10.24 -7.32
N ASP A 67 -27.73 -9.99 -8.10
CA ASP A 67 -28.94 -9.30 -7.66
C ASP A 67 -28.73 -7.85 -7.17
N SER A 68 -27.65 -7.17 -7.58
CA SER A 68 -27.29 -5.82 -7.11
C SER A 68 -28.38 -4.75 -7.26
N GLY A 69 -29.29 -4.89 -8.23
CA GLY A 69 -30.44 -3.99 -8.40
C GLY A 69 -31.55 -4.13 -7.34
N LEU A 70 -31.55 -5.20 -6.55
CA LEU A 70 -32.53 -5.40 -5.48
C LEU A 70 -32.28 -4.48 -4.30
N TYR A 71 -31.01 -4.31 -3.91
CA TYR A 71 -30.64 -3.56 -2.71
C TYR A 71 -31.01 -2.09 -2.81
N LYS A 72 -31.68 -1.58 -1.77
CA LYS A 72 -32.12 -0.18 -1.70
C LYS A 72 -31.27 0.69 -0.78
N GLY A 73 -30.38 0.06 -0.01
CA GLY A 73 -29.41 0.75 0.83
C GLY A 73 -28.20 1.27 0.05
N ILE A 74 -27.20 1.72 0.80
CA ILE A 74 -25.99 2.32 0.25
C ILE A 74 -24.90 1.27 0.10
N SER A 75 -24.48 1.00 -1.14
CA SER A 75 -23.30 0.18 -1.41
C SER A 75 -22.14 1.04 -1.88
N MET A 76 -20.98 0.96 -1.23
CA MET A 76 -19.81 1.75 -1.61
C MET A 76 -18.49 1.02 -1.34
N HIS A 77 -17.44 1.37 -2.07
CA HIS A 77 -16.08 0.95 -1.71
C HIS A 77 -15.51 1.86 -0.62
N SER A 78 -14.60 1.32 0.20
CA SER A 78 -13.86 2.08 1.23
C SER A 78 -13.12 3.32 0.69
N ALA A 79 -12.75 3.35 -0.59
CA ALA A 79 -12.15 4.51 -1.23
C ALA A 79 -13.11 5.73 -1.32
N ASP A 80 -14.41 5.46 -1.39
CA ASP A 80 -15.47 6.47 -1.42
C ASP A 80 -15.94 6.85 0.00
N TYR A 81 -15.62 6.02 0.99
CA TYR A 81 -15.81 6.35 2.40
C TYR A 81 -14.93 7.54 2.78
N LYS A 82 -15.48 8.46 3.57
CA LYS A 82 -14.78 9.66 4.05
C LYS A 82 -14.75 9.75 5.57
N ASN A 83 -15.91 9.56 6.19
CA ASN A 83 -16.10 9.42 7.62
C ASN A 83 -17.53 8.96 7.89
N ALA A 84 -17.78 8.47 9.11
CA ALA A 84 -19.08 8.04 9.57
C ALA A 84 -20.14 9.15 9.55
N ALA A 85 -19.77 10.41 9.78
CA ALA A 85 -20.73 11.53 9.76
C ALA A 85 -21.39 11.72 8.39
N ILE A 86 -20.64 11.56 7.30
CA ILE A 86 -21.19 11.61 5.93
C ILE A 86 -22.11 10.42 5.65
N VAL A 87 -21.78 9.25 6.22
CA VAL A 87 -22.59 8.03 6.10
C VAL A 87 -23.91 8.19 6.85
N MET A 88 -23.88 8.64 8.12
CA MET A 88 -25.06 8.94 8.93
C MET A 88 -25.95 10.03 8.29
N ALA A 89 -25.36 11.06 7.68
CA ALA A 89 -26.13 12.11 7.00
C ALA A 89 -26.98 11.59 5.82
N ARG A 90 -26.71 10.36 5.36
CA ARG A 90 -27.51 9.65 4.36
C ARG A 90 -28.55 8.70 4.97
N GLY A 91 -28.74 8.74 6.29
CA GLY A 91 -29.73 7.94 7.01
C GLY A 91 -29.29 6.51 7.34
N VAL A 92 -27.98 6.24 7.37
CA VAL A 92 -27.44 4.92 7.72
C VAL A 92 -27.35 4.77 9.24
N GLU A 93 -28.05 3.78 9.79
CA GLU A 93 -27.97 3.39 11.20
C GLU A 93 -27.23 2.05 11.38
N SER A 94 -27.15 1.24 10.32
CA SER A 94 -26.49 -0.07 10.31
C SER A 94 -25.61 -0.28 9.07
N ALA A 95 -24.46 -0.94 9.24
CA ALA A 95 -23.52 -1.18 8.14
C ALA A 95 -22.87 -2.58 8.19
N LEU A 96 -22.80 -3.24 7.03
CA LEU A 96 -21.95 -4.40 6.80
C LEU A 96 -20.58 -3.94 6.31
N ILE A 97 -19.52 -4.22 7.07
CA ILE A 97 -18.14 -3.96 6.68
C ILE A 97 -17.56 -5.23 6.05
N ILE A 98 -17.35 -5.24 4.73
CA ILE A 98 -16.91 -6.43 4.01
C ILE A 98 -15.38 -6.44 3.89
N GLY A 99 -14.74 -7.33 4.66
CA GLY A 99 -13.28 -7.41 4.77
C GLY A 99 -12.82 -7.33 6.21
N SER A 100 -11.54 -7.61 6.43
CA SER A 100 -10.95 -7.76 7.77
C SER A 100 -9.50 -7.27 7.87
N ALA A 101 -8.99 -6.61 6.83
CA ALA A 101 -7.65 -6.00 6.87
C ALA A 101 -7.72 -4.58 7.48
N ASN A 102 -6.59 -3.87 7.55
CA ASN A 102 -6.47 -2.51 8.13
C ASN A 102 -7.69 -1.60 7.91
N THR A 103 -8.05 -1.31 6.66
CA THR A 103 -9.17 -0.41 6.34
C THR A 103 -10.52 -0.87 6.92
N ALA A 104 -10.75 -2.18 7.04
CA ALA A 104 -11.99 -2.68 7.61
C ALA A 104 -12.08 -2.39 9.11
N PHE A 105 -10.97 -2.52 9.85
CA PHE A 105 -10.91 -2.17 11.27
C PHE A 105 -11.00 -0.66 11.48
N ASP A 106 -10.34 0.16 10.67
CA ASP A 106 -10.46 1.63 10.74
C ASP A 106 -11.92 2.07 10.57
N LEU A 107 -12.63 1.50 9.60
CA LEU A 107 -14.04 1.81 9.34
C LEU A 107 -14.97 1.24 10.41
N LEU A 108 -14.62 0.09 11.00
CA LEU A 108 -15.36 -0.48 12.12
C LEU A 108 -15.33 0.47 13.31
N GLU A 109 -14.15 0.98 13.66
CA GLU A 109 -13.97 1.94 14.76
C GLU A 109 -14.70 3.26 14.49
N ASP A 110 -14.52 3.87 13.30
CA ASP A 110 -15.14 5.16 12.97
C ASP A 110 -16.68 5.06 12.99
N CYS A 111 -17.24 3.99 12.41
CA CYS A 111 -18.67 3.74 12.42
C CYS A 111 -19.20 3.46 13.84
N HIS A 112 -18.51 2.62 14.62
CA HIS A 112 -18.91 2.29 15.98
C HIS A 112 -18.89 3.54 16.88
N ALA A 113 -17.84 4.36 16.79
CA ALA A 113 -17.72 5.61 17.54
C ALA A 113 -18.84 6.61 17.20
N ALA A 114 -19.36 6.57 15.97
CA ALA A 114 -20.50 7.36 15.53
C ALA A 114 -21.87 6.77 15.92
N GLY A 115 -21.91 5.56 16.48
CA GLY A 115 -23.14 4.87 16.87
C GLY A 115 -23.81 4.04 15.78
N ILE A 116 -23.15 3.85 14.62
CA ILE A 116 -23.64 2.97 13.56
C ILE A 116 -23.47 1.52 14.02
N GLN A 117 -24.53 0.73 13.93
CA GLN A 117 -24.49 -0.71 14.23
C GLN A 117 -23.74 -1.45 13.13
N THR A 118 -22.53 -1.90 13.42
CA THR A 118 -21.67 -2.55 12.43
C THR A 118 -21.57 -4.05 12.61
N THR A 119 -21.57 -4.78 11.50
CA THR A 119 -21.15 -6.18 11.45
C THR A 119 -20.00 -6.33 10.45
N MET A 120 -18.86 -6.85 10.92
CA MET A 120 -17.74 -7.20 10.06
C MET A 120 -17.97 -8.57 9.41
N VAL A 121 -17.86 -8.65 8.09
CA VAL A 121 -17.96 -9.91 7.34
C VAL A 121 -16.57 -10.37 6.95
N VAL A 122 -16.18 -11.54 7.46
CA VAL A 122 -14.81 -12.09 7.35
C VAL A 122 -14.85 -13.40 6.58
N ARG A 123 -14.41 -13.39 5.32
CA ARG A 123 -14.44 -14.58 4.46
C ARG A 123 -13.48 -15.68 4.92
N SER A 124 -12.27 -15.30 5.31
CA SER A 124 -11.16 -16.21 5.58
C SER A 124 -10.36 -15.73 6.78
N PRO A 125 -9.54 -16.59 7.39
CA PRO A 125 -8.69 -16.17 8.49
C PRO A 125 -7.81 -14.96 8.15
N THR A 126 -7.57 -14.10 9.13
CA THR A 126 -6.81 -12.86 8.96
C THR A 126 -5.58 -12.85 9.83
N TYR A 127 -4.43 -12.54 9.23
CA TYR A 127 -3.20 -12.32 9.98
C TYR A 127 -3.28 -11.00 10.74
N ILE A 128 -3.24 -11.05 12.07
CA ILE A 128 -3.22 -9.88 12.94
C ILE A 128 -1.88 -9.79 13.66
N ILE A 129 -1.26 -8.62 13.62
CA ILE A 129 0.02 -8.33 14.25
C ILE A 129 -0.13 -7.11 15.14
N PRO A 130 0.31 -7.16 16.40
CA PRO A 130 0.30 -5.99 17.28
C PRO A 130 1.19 -4.86 16.77
N VAL A 131 0.75 -3.61 16.90
CA VAL A 131 1.57 -2.43 16.54
C VAL A 131 2.92 -2.41 17.25
N ASP A 132 2.98 -2.86 18.50
CA ASP A 132 4.23 -2.90 19.28
C ASP A 132 5.30 -3.77 18.62
N TYR A 133 4.90 -4.85 17.94
CA TYR A 133 5.86 -5.71 17.22
C TYR A 133 6.41 -4.99 16.00
N VAL A 134 5.55 -4.29 15.27
CA VAL A 134 5.93 -3.49 14.10
C VAL A 134 6.86 -2.33 14.49
N CYS A 135 6.56 -1.67 15.61
CA CYS A 135 7.31 -0.54 16.14
C CYS A 135 8.58 -0.92 16.93
N ASP A 136 8.87 -2.20 17.13
CA ASP A 136 10.14 -2.63 17.73
C ASP A 136 11.32 -2.17 16.85
N SER A 137 12.39 -1.69 17.48
CA SER A 137 13.57 -1.17 16.76
C SER A 137 14.31 -2.22 15.95
N ARG A 138 14.08 -3.51 16.21
CA ARG A 138 14.61 -4.64 15.43
C ARG A 138 13.73 -4.99 14.23
N ALA A 139 12.55 -4.38 14.11
CA ALA A 139 11.58 -4.56 13.05
C ALA A 139 11.43 -3.27 12.22
N LEU A 140 10.22 -2.76 12.01
CA LEU A 140 9.97 -1.55 11.21
C LEU A 140 10.07 -0.25 12.04
N GLY A 141 10.39 -0.34 13.33
CA GLY A 141 10.52 0.78 14.27
C GLY A 141 11.80 1.62 14.14
N ALA A 142 12.47 1.63 13.00
CA ALA A 142 13.77 2.28 12.79
C ALA A 142 13.73 3.83 12.75
N TYR A 143 12.61 4.47 13.11
CA TYR A 143 12.46 5.93 13.09
C TYR A 143 13.29 6.66 14.16
N SER A 144 13.81 5.93 15.14
CA SER A 144 14.59 6.48 16.27
C SER A 144 16.11 6.40 16.09
N ILE A 145 16.61 5.70 15.06
CA ILE A 145 18.06 5.44 14.89
C ILE A 145 18.75 6.40 13.90
N GLY A 146 18.01 7.38 13.36
CA GLY A 146 18.51 8.37 12.39
C GLY A 146 18.50 7.84 10.95
N VAL A 147 18.39 8.77 9.98
CA VAL A 147 18.16 8.45 8.55
C VAL A 147 19.21 7.49 7.99
N GLU A 148 20.49 7.78 8.21
CA GLU A 148 21.58 6.97 7.64
C GLU A 148 21.60 5.52 8.17
N ALA A 149 21.30 5.33 9.46
CA ALA A 149 21.22 4.00 10.05
C ALA A 149 19.93 3.27 9.66
N GLY A 150 18.81 4.00 9.55
CA GLY A 150 17.54 3.46 9.05
C GLY A 150 17.65 2.99 7.59
N ASP A 151 18.23 3.81 6.72
CA ASP A 151 18.48 3.45 5.32
C ASP A 151 19.36 2.21 5.21
N ARG A 152 20.44 2.14 5.99
CA ARG A 152 21.27 0.93 6.05
C ARG A 152 20.44 -0.27 6.49
N MET A 153 19.71 -0.18 7.59
CA MET A 153 18.90 -1.30 8.10
C MET A 153 17.92 -1.81 7.04
N ALA A 154 17.14 -0.91 6.43
CA ALA A 154 16.12 -1.28 5.45
C ALA A 154 16.69 -1.78 4.12
N MET A 155 17.90 -1.35 3.75
CA MET A 155 18.54 -1.67 2.46
C MET A 155 19.68 -2.68 2.58
N THR A 156 19.92 -3.27 3.75
CA THR A 156 21.03 -4.24 3.92
C THR A 156 20.70 -5.60 3.29
N LEU A 157 19.44 -6.04 3.36
CA LEU A 157 19.05 -7.40 2.98
C LEU A 157 18.02 -7.40 1.84
N PRO A 158 18.04 -8.43 0.97
CA PRO A 158 16.93 -8.67 0.05
C PRO A 158 15.63 -8.89 0.83
N THR A 159 14.53 -8.35 0.31
CA THR A 159 13.20 -8.42 0.95
C THR A 159 12.76 -9.85 1.29
N CYS A 160 13.10 -10.83 0.47
CA CYS A 160 12.76 -12.23 0.73
C CYS A 160 13.50 -12.79 1.96
N ILE A 161 14.74 -12.38 2.22
CA ILE A 161 15.51 -12.80 3.41
C ILE A 161 15.04 -12.01 4.63
N ASP A 162 14.96 -10.68 4.51
CA ASP A 162 14.47 -9.79 5.56
C ASP A 162 13.07 -10.20 6.03
N GLY A 163 12.19 -10.57 5.10
CA GLY A 163 10.86 -11.08 5.41
C GLY A 163 10.86 -12.35 6.26
N GLN A 164 11.78 -13.30 6.02
CA GLN A 164 11.88 -14.50 6.87
C GLN A 164 12.41 -14.17 8.26
N LEU A 165 13.42 -13.29 8.36
CA LEU A 165 13.95 -12.84 9.66
C LEU A 165 12.89 -12.11 10.47
N GLY A 166 12.12 -11.22 9.82
CA GLY A 166 10.99 -10.53 10.43
C GLY A 166 9.88 -11.48 10.89
N ARG A 167 9.55 -12.52 10.09
CA ARG A 167 8.62 -13.57 10.51
C ARG A 167 9.09 -14.23 11.80
N ASP A 168 10.35 -14.68 11.84
CA ASP A 168 10.88 -15.43 12.99
C ASP A 168 10.95 -14.55 14.24
N LEU A 169 11.29 -13.26 14.09
CA LEU A 169 11.23 -12.27 15.16
C LEU A 169 9.82 -12.12 15.72
N PHE A 170 8.81 -11.96 14.86
CA PHE A 170 7.42 -11.82 15.31
C PHE A 170 6.84 -13.11 15.89
N ALA A 171 7.24 -14.27 15.36
CA ALA A 171 6.90 -15.56 15.96
C ALA A 171 7.47 -15.68 17.38
N GLN A 172 8.71 -15.22 17.58
CA GLN A 172 9.32 -15.16 18.91
C GLN A 172 8.54 -14.25 19.86
N PHE A 173 8.13 -13.05 19.44
CA PHE A 173 7.31 -12.17 20.26
C PHE A 173 5.95 -12.81 20.58
N ALA A 174 5.24 -13.32 19.58
CA ALA A 174 3.94 -13.94 19.77
C ALA A 174 4.00 -15.18 20.68
N SER A 175 5.12 -15.92 20.69
CA SER A 175 5.32 -17.05 21.62
C SER A 175 5.39 -16.63 23.10
N GLN A 176 5.70 -15.36 23.39
CA GLN A 176 5.74 -14.82 24.75
C GLN A 176 4.35 -14.40 25.24
N GLU A 177 3.38 -14.27 24.32
CA GLU A 177 2.01 -13.84 24.59
C GLU A 177 0.99 -14.80 23.91
N PRO A 178 1.03 -16.11 24.21
CA PRO A 178 0.34 -17.13 23.42
C PRO A 178 -1.18 -17.02 23.39
N ASP A 179 -1.77 -16.28 24.33
CA ASP A 179 -3.21 -16.11 24.49
C ASP A 179 -3.71 -14.72 24.05
N ARG A 180 -2.84 -13.87 23.48
CA ARG A 180 -3.16 -12.48 23.11
C ARG A 180 -4.48 -12.35 22.33
N TYR A 181 -4.73 -13.25 21.37
CA TYR A 181 -5.95 -13.25 20.57
C TYR A 181 -6.95 -14.37 20.91
N ALA A 182 -6.81 -15.03 22.06
CA ALA A 182 -7.71 -16.10 22.46
C ALA A 182 -9.16 -15.60 22.64
N ALA A 183 -9.34 -14.41 23.23
CA ALA A 183 -10.65 -13.78 23.38
C ALA A 183 -11.28 -13.43 22.02
N LEU A 184 -10.48 -12.94 21.07
CA LEU A 184 -10.93 -12.61 19.71
C LEU A 184 -11.39 -13.87 18.95
N ALA A 185 -10.63 -14.95 19.07
CA ALA A 185 -11.03 -16.25 18.52
C ALA A 185 -12.32 -16.78 19.17
N ALA A 186 -12.46 -16.65 20.49
CA ALA A 186 -13.65 -17.06 21.22
C ALA A 186 -14.90 -16.24 20.83
N ALA A 187 -14.74 -14.96 20.49
CA ALA A 187 -15.78 -14.10 19.93
C ALA A 187 -16.14 -14.43 18.47
N GLY A 188 -15.52 -15.46 17.88
CA GLY A 188 -15.86 -15.98 16.55
C GLY A 188 -15.07 -15.38 15.39
N PHE A 189 -14.06 -14.54 15.65
CA PHE A 189 -13.20 -14.00 14.60
C PHE A 189 -12.06 -14.99 14.25
N PRO A 190 -11.85 -15.33 12.96
CA PRO A 190 -10.84 -16.29 12.54
C PRO A 190 -9.45 -15.64 12.46
N VAL A 191 -8.81 -15.42 13.61
CA VAL A 191 -7.48 -14.80 13.69
C VAL A 191 -6.36 -15.80 13.44
N LEU A 192 -5.33 -15.35 12.71
CA LEU A 192 -3.99 -15.95 12.68
C LEU A 192 -3.03 -14.96 13.32
N ASP A 193 -2.13 -15.44 14.19
CA ASP A 193 -1.05 -14.62 14.73
C ASP A 193 0.30 -14.97 14.12
N SER A 194 1.35 -14.28 14.55
CA SER A 194 2.70 -14.43 14.01
C SER A 194 3.36 -15.78 14.30
N ARG A 195 2.75 -16.68 15.08
CA ARG A 195 3.25 -18.05 15.28
C ARG A 195 2.91 -18.96 14.09
N ASN A 196 1.95 -18.56 13.25
CA ASN A 196 1.64 -19.30 12.04
C ASN A 196 2.78 -19.09 11.01
N PRO A 197 3.41 -20.17 10.49
CA PRO A 197 4.57 -20.06 9.60
C PRO A 197 4.25 -19.37 8.26
N GLU A 198 2.99 -19.35 7.84
CA GLU A 198 2.53 -18.68 6.61
C GLU A 198 2.34 -17.16 6.81
N CYS A 199 2.39 -16.66 8.05
CA CYS A 199 2.12 -15.27 8.40
C CYS A 199 3.39 -14.40 8.35
N VAL A 200 3.73 -13.93 7.14
CA VAL A 200 4.93 -13.11 6.88
C VAL A 200 4.52 -11.67 6.53
N LEU A 201 4.75 -10.72 7.44
CA LEU A 201 4.30 -9.32 7.23
C LEU A 201 4.89 -8.71 5.94
N MET A 202 6.17 -8.96 5.65
CA MET A 202 6.80 -8.42 4.45
C MET A 202 6.19 -8.95 3.15
N HIS A 203 5.73 -10.20 3.12
CA HIS A 203 4.98 -10.75 1.98
C HIS A 203 3.62 -10.03 1.84
N ASN A 204 2.93 -9.78 2.95
CA ASN A 204 1.69 -9.02 2.93
C ASN A 204 1.86 -7.57 2.45
N LEU A 205 2.94 -6.89 2.85
CA LEU A 205 3.22 -5.50 2.47
C LEU A 205 3.70 -5.37 1.02
N VAL A 206 4.66 -6.19 0.60
CA VAL A 206 5.37 -6.00 -0.67
C VAL A 206 4.74 -6.75 -1.83
N GLU A 207 4.28 -7.99 -1.60
CA GLU A 207 3.79 -8.86 -2.69
C GLU A 207 2.27 -8.84 -2.79
N ARG A 208 1.56 -8.95 -1.66
CA ARG A 208 0.09 -8.99 -1.65
C ARG A 208 -0.56 -7.60 -1.60
N ALA A 209 0.18 -6.60 -1.12
CA ALA A 209 -0.33 -5.26 -0.80
C ALA A 209 -1.61 -5.30 0.06
N GLY A 210 -1.64 -6.16 1.09
CA GLY A 210 -2.77 -6.32 2.00
C GLY A 210 -2.91 -7.71 2.62
N GLY A 211 -4.07 -7.97 3.22
CA GLY A 211 -4.40 -9.27 3.84
C GLY A 211 -3.84 -9.46 5.26
N HIS A 212 -3.54 -8.37 5.95
CA HIS A 212 -3.17 -8.34 7.35
C HIS A 212 -3.87 -7.17 8.04
N TYR A 213 -3.87 -7.19 9.37
CA TYR A 213 -4.23 -6.06 10.21
C TYR A 213 -3.11 -5.80 11.22
N VAL A 214 -2.71 -4.55 11.36
CA VAL A 214 -1.84 -4.09 12.45
C VAL A 214 -2.72 -3.64 13.60
N ASP A 215 -2.77 -4.42 14.66
CA ASP A 215 -3.67 -4.18 15.78
C ASP A 215 -3.25 -2.98 16.62
N LEU A 216 -4.13 -1.99 16.65
CA LEU A 216 -4.06 -0.77 17.44
C LEU A 216 -5.06 -0.78 18.62
N GLY A 217 -5.85 -1.86 18.77
CA GLY A 217 -6.88 -1.99 19.81
C GLY A 217 -8.29 -2.21 19.26
N ALA A 218 -8.54 -2.02 17.97
CA ALA A 218 -9.87 -2.19 17.35
C ALA A 218 -10.47 -3.60 17.54
N THR A 219 -9.62 -4.62 17.76
CA THR A 219 -10.07 -5.99 18.06
C THR A 219 -10.91 -6.05 19.32
N ASP A 220 -10.71 -5.12 20.27
CA ASP A 220 -11.47 -5.05 21.51
C ASP A 220 -12.97 -4.83 21.29
N LEU A 221 -13.36 -4.13 20.23
CA LEU A 221 -14.77 -3.95 19.89
C LEU A 221 -15.46 -5.29 19.62
N ILE A 222 -14.75 -6.23 19.03
CA ILE A 222 -15.26 -7.58 18.75
C ILE A 222 -15.25 -8.42 20.02
N THR A 223 -14.17 -8.39 20.81
CA THR A 223 -14.07 -9.19 22.04
C THR A 223 -15.09 -8.78 23.09
N GLN A 224 -15.50 -7.51 23.09
CA GLN A 224 -16.50 -6.95 23.98
C GLN A 224 -17.94 -7.06 23.42
N GLU A 225 -18.12 -7.71 22.28
CA GLU A 225 -19.42 -7.84 21.58
C GLU A 225 -20.08 -6.49 21.26
N ALA A 226 -19.28 -5.41 21.16
CA ALA A 226 -19.73 -4.06 20.84
C ALA A 226 -20.06 -3.90 19.34
N VAL A 227 -19.56 -4.81 18.51
CA VAL A 227 -19.83 -4.92 17.07
C VAL A 227 -20.01 -6.39 16.69
N GLY A 228 -20.78 -6.64 15.63
CA GLY A 228 -21.02 -7.99 15.13
C GLY A 228 -19.85 -8.53 14.29
N VAL A 229 -19.68 -9.85 14.27
CA VAL A 229 -18.79 -10.56 13.34
C VAL A 229 -19.55 -11.70 12.66
N LYS A 230 -19.42 -11.78 11.34
CA LYS A 230 -19.90 -12.90 10.53
C LYS A 230 -18.72 -13.51 9.78
N ALA A 231 -18.21 -14.63 10.29
CA ALA A 231 -16.99 -15.26 9.80
C ALA A 231 -17.24 -16.48 8.90
N GLY A 232 -16.25 -16.83 8.08
CA GLY A 232 -16.22 -18.05 7.28
C GLY A 232 -17.19 -18.08 6.10
N VAL A 233 -17.71 -16.91 5.71
CA VAL A 233 -18.72 -16.78 4.65
C VAL A 233 -18.35 -15.68 3.68
N GLU A 234 -18.81 -15.81 2.44
CA GLU A 234 -18.65 -14.79 1.42
C GLU A 234 -20.01 -14.23 0.98
N PRO A 235 -20.12 -12.93 0.69
CA PRO A 235 -21.30 -12.38 0.04
C PRO A 235 -21.49 -13.00 -1.34
N CYS A 236 -22.70 -13.48 -1.64
CA CYS A 236 -23.02 -14.08 -2.94
C CYS A 236 -24.04 -13.28 -3.74
N ALA A 237 -24.98 -12.63 -3.06
CA ALA A 237 -26.02 -11.83 -3.70
C ALA A 237 -26.54 -10.73 -2.77
N TYR A 238 -27.10 -9.69 -3.36
CA TYR A 238 -27.88 -8.73 -2.61
C TYR A 238 -29.29 -9.26 -2.31
N THR A 239 -29.83 -8.83 -1.18
CA THR A 239 -31.28 -8.88 -0.89
C THR A 239 -31.84 -7.46 -1.02
N GLU A 240 -33.15 -7.26 -0.80
CA GLU A 240 -33.73 -5.91 -0.79
C GLU A 240 -33.12 -5.03 0.32
N THR A 241 -32.68 -5.66 1.40
CA THR A 241 -32.28 -5.03 2.68
C THR A 241 -30.82 -5.28 3.08
N GLY A 242 -30.05 -6.06 2.32
CA GLY A 242 -28.66 -6.34 2.64
C GLY A 242 -28.03 -7.40 1.73
N LEU A 243 -27.43 -8.43 2.33
CA LEU A 243 -26.67 -9.47 1.62
C LEU A 243 -27.13 -10.89 2.00
N ARG A 244 -27.06 -11.79 1.03
CA ARG A 244 -27.10 -13.25 1.18
C ARG A 244 -25.68 -13.81 1.06
N PHE A 245 -25.34 -14.76 1.91
CA PHE A 245 -24.01 -15.35 2.00
C PHE A 245 -23.96 -16.80 1.51
N SER A 246 -22.75 -17.33 1.36
CA SER A 246 -22.47 -18.69 0.86
C SER A 246 -23.05 -19.82 1.72
N ASP A 247 -23.31 -19.58 3.00
CA ASP A 247 -23.98 -20.52 3.91
C ASP A 247 -25.53 -20.48 3.79
N GLY A 248 -26.06 -19.63 2.89
CA GLY A 248 -27.49 -19.42 2.69
C GLY A 248 -28.14 -18.44 3.67
N SER A 249 -27.41 -17.97 4.69
CA SER A 249 -27.90 -16.95 5.61
C SER A 249 -27.96 -15.56 4.97
N THR A 250 -28.66 -14.64 5.64
CA THR A 250 -28.76 -13.24 5.23
C THR A 250 -28.39 -12.30 6.37
N ALA A 251 -27.96 -11.08 6.03
CA ALA A 251 -27.80 -9.99 6.99
C ALA A 251 -28.31 -8.70 6.35
N ASP A 252 -29.16 -8.00 7.09
CA ASP A 252 -29.73 -6.72 6.68
C ASP A 252 -28.86 -5.57 7.21
N ALA A 253 -28.72 -4.51 6.40
CA ALA A 253 -28.08 -3.27 6.80
C ALA A 253 -28.44 -2.12 5.85
N ASP A 254 -28.42 -0.90 6.35
CA ASP A 254 -28.64 0.31 5.55
C ASP A 254 -27.46 0.62 4.61
N ALA A 255 -26.26 0.16 4.98
CA ALA A 255 -25.07 0.25 4.13
C ALA A 255 -24.27 -1.06 4.02
N VAL A 256 -23.67 -1.28 2.85
CA VAL A 256 -22.64 -2.28 2.59
C VAL A 256 -21.37 -1.55 2.17
N ILE A 257 -20.31 -1.67 2.97
CA ILE A 257 -19.03 -0.98 2.73
C ILE A 257 -17.96 -2.01 2.37
N TRP A 258 -17.53 -1.98 1.12
CA TRP A 258 -16.55 -2.90 0.55
C TRP A 258 -15.13 -2.48 0.91
N CYS A 259 -14.53 -3.18 1.87
CA CYS A 259 -13.13 -3.06 2.28
C CYS A 259 -12.28 -4.14 1.59
N THR A 260 -12.53 -4.36 0.31
CA THR A 260 -12.02 -5.47 -0.50
C THR A 260 -10.75 -5.14 -1.27
N GLY A 261 -10.15 -3.98 -0.99
CA GLY A 261 -8.88 -3.54 -1.56
C GLY A 261 -8.99 -3.12 -3.02
N PHE A 262 -7.89 -3.23 -3.76
CA PHE A 262 -7.78 -2.72 -5.11
C PHE A 262 -7.37 -3.81 -6.11
N ALA A 263 -7.73 -3.64 -7.38
CA ALA A 263 -7.46 -4.62 -8.44
C ALA A 263 -6.08 -4.42 -9.10
N ASP A 264 -5.48 -3.23 -9.01
CA ASP A 264 -4.17 -2.87 -9.54
C ASP A 264 -3.01 -3.30 -8.62
N LYS A 265 -2.91 -4.62 -8.38
CA LYS A 265 -1.87 -5.20 -7.52
C LYS A 265 -0.56 -5.49 -8.25
N ASP A 266 -0.60 -5.67 -9.57
CA ASP A 266 0.61 -5.87 -10.36
C ASP A 266 1.21 -4.53 -10.79
N VAL A 267 2.40 -4.24 -10.29
CA VAL A 267 3.18 -3.04 -10.63
C VAL A 267 3.52 -3.00 -12.10
N ARG A 268 3.80 -4.13 -12.76
CA ARG A 268 4.16 -4.16 -14.19
C ARG A 268 2.98 -3.76 -15.06
N THR A 269 1.81 -4.32 -14.77
CA THR A 269 0.55 -3.92 -15.41
C THR A 269 0.26 -2.44 -15.16
N THR A 270 0.43 -1.95 -13.93
CA THR A 270 0.19 -0.52 -13.59
C THR A 270 1.17 0.43 -14.28
N ALA A 271 2.45 0.04 -14.37
CA ALA A 271 3.48 0.77 -15.09
C ALA A 271 3.33 0.74 -16.62
N LEU A 272 2.51 -0.18 -17.13
CA LEU A 272 2.14 -0.22 -18.53
C LEU A 272 0.90 0.64 -18.83
N GLU A 273 -0.18 0.40 -18.09
CA GLU A 273 -1.48 1.00 -18.36
C GLU A 273 -1.47 2.52 -18.14
N ILE A 274 -0.87 3.00 -17.05
CA ILE A 274 -0.92 4.44 -16.70
C ILE A 274 -0.22 5.32 -17.75
N PRO A 275 0.96 4.96 -18.29
CA PRO A 275 1.56 5.71 -19.39
C PRO A 275 0.80 5.64 -20.74
N GLY A 276 -0.34 4.94 -20.79
CA GLY A 276 -1.18 4.79 -21.99
C GLY A 276 -0.84 3.57 -22.83
N GLY A 277 -0.34 2.49 -22.21
CA GLY A 277 -0.17 1.21 -22.88
C GLY A 277 -1.42 0.35 -22.85
N ASP A 278 -1.62 -0.45 -23.89
CA ASP A 278 -2.66 -1.48 -23.91
C ASP A 278 -2.37 -2.59 -22.88
N LYS A 279 -3.40 -3.29 -22.45
CA LYS A 279 -3.29 -4.42 -21.51
C LYS A 279 -2.36 -5.50 -22.04
N ILE A 280 -1.69 -6.22 -21.13
CA ILE A 280 -1.00 -7.45 -21.47
C ILE A 280 -2.08 -8.53 -21.60
N ASP A 281 -2.46 -8.89 -22.83
CA ASP A 281 -3.29 -10.07 -23.06
C ASP A 281 -2.39 -11.31 -22.96
N ASP A 282 -2.67 -12.22 -22.01
CA ASP A 282 -1.93 -13.47 -21.78
C ASP A 282 -1.95 -14.46 -22.96
N GLU A 283 -2.68 -14.17 -24.04
CA GLU A 283 -2.86 -15.06 -25.20
C GLU A 283 -2.46 -14.47 -26.56
N SER A 284 -1.71 -13.37 -26.62
CA SER A 284 -1.15 -12.90 -27.91
C SER A 284 0.32 -13.24 -28.06
N GLU A 285 0.59 -14.45 -28.57
CA GLU A 285 1.78 -14.68 -29.37
C GLU A 285 1.86 -13.58 -30.43
N CYS A 286 2.94 -12.80 -30.37
CA CYS A 286 3.51 -11.97 -31.44
C CYS A 286 2.57 -11.69 -32.63
N GLY A 287 1.53 -10.88 -32.41
CA GLY A 287 0.65 -10.40 -33.48
C GLY A 287 1.33 -9.29 -34.27
N SER A 288 1.93 -9.66 -35.41
CA SER A 288 2.33 -8.82 -36.55
C SER A 288 2.51 -7.32 -36.30
N CYS A 289 3.76 -6.92 -36.00
CA CYS A 289 4.21 -5.56 -36.23
C CYS A 289 4.04 -5.20 -37.72
N SER A 290 3.00 -4.44 -38.07
CA SER A 290 2.91 -3.81 -39.38
C SER A 290 4.08 -2.83 -39.53
N GLU A 291 5.01 -3.21 -40.40
CA GLU A 291 5.99 -2.42 -41.13
C GLU A 291 6.01 -0.92 -40.80
N HIS A 292 6.91 -0.57 -39.88
CA HIS A 292 7.62 0.70 -39.60
C HIS A 292 7.82 0.85 -38.09
N CYS A 293 8.31 -0.20 -37.41
CA CYS A 293 8.83 -0.04 -36.06
C CYS A 293 10.06 0.87 -36.14
N GLN A 294 9.89 2.15 -35.83
CA GLN A 294 11.01 3.05 -35.59
C GLN A 294 11.82 2.44 -34.43
N VAL A 295 12.92 1.75 -34.75
CA VAL A 295 13.81 1.04 -33.80
C VAL A 295 14.27 1.94 -32.62
N ASN A 296 14.15 3.25 -32.81
CA ASN A 296 14.55 4.29 -31.89
C ASN A 296 13.44 4.78 -30.95
N VAL A 297 12.17 4.39 -31.10
CA VAL A 297 11.08 4.83 -30.22
C VAL A 297 10.59 3.68 -29.35
N LEU A 298 10.51 3.89 -28.04
CA LEU A 298 9.95 2.94 -27.08
C LEU A 298 8.57 3.41 -26.63
N GLY A 299 7.56 2.56 -26.80
CA GLY A 299 6.22 2.74 -26.22
C GLY A 299 6.09 2.10 -24.83
N PRO A 300 4.94 2.26 -24.16
CA PRO A 300 4.73 1.82 -22.76
C PRO A 300 5.03 0.33 -22.53
N LYS A 301 4.64 -0.56 -23.45
CA LYS A 301 4.93 -2.02 -23.37
C LYS A 301 6.43 -2.31 -23.31
N ALA A 302 7.20 -1.65 -24.16
CA ALA A 302 8.65 -1.80 -24.16
C ALA A 302 9.30 -1.22 -22.89
N ILE A 303 8.71 -0.17 -22.30
CA ILE A 303 9.21 0.43 -21.05
C ILE A 303 8.92 -0.49 -19.86
N ALA A 304 7.69 -0.98 -19.72
CA ALA A 304 7.30 -1.88 -18.62
C ALA A 304 8.10 -3.19 -18.61
N ALA A 305 8.43 -3.72 -19.80
CA ALA A 305 9.29 -4.90 -19.94
C ALA A 305 10.73 -4.70 -19.44
N ARG A 306 11.15 -3.46 -19.16
CA ARG A 306 12.49 -3.10 -18.66
C ARG A 306 12.50 -2.74 -17.17
N LEU A 307 11.39 -3.01 -16.45
CA LEU A 307 11.35 -2.91 -15.00
C LEU A 307 12.15 -4.06 -14.38
N ASP A 308 13.27 -3.70 -13.78
CA ASP A 308 14.16 -4.64 -13.09
C ASP A 308 13.99 -4.50 -11.57
N PRO A 309 14.01 -5.62 -10.82
CA PRO A 309 14.02 -5.57 -9.36
C PRO A 309 15.33 -4.96 -8.85
N THR A 310 15.28 -4.39 -7.65
CA THR A 310 16.47 -3.80 -6.98
C THR A 310 17.47 -4.87 -6.52
N TRP A 311 17.00 -6.10 -6.32
CA TRP A 311 17.77 -7.26 -5.89
C TRP A 311 17.54 -8.43 -6.84
N MET A 312 18.59 -9.22 -7.10
CA MET A 312 18.47 -10.53 -7.71
C MET A 312 19.10 -11.59 -6.80
N LEU A 313 18.43 -12.73 -6.68
CA LEU A 313 18.98 -13.96 -6.14
C LEU A 313 19.34 -14.87 -7.30
N ASP A 314 20.55 -15.43 -7.27
CA ASP A 314 20.90 -16.48 -8.21
C ASP A 314 20.50 -17.88 -7.70
N ASN A 315 20.77 -18.89 -8.51
CA ASN A 315 20.43 -20.28 -8.20
C ASN A 315 21.26 -20.88 -7.05
N GLU A 316 22.32 -20.19 -6.61
CA GLU A 316 23.19 -20.59 -5.51
C GLU A 316 22.82 -19.87 -4.20
N GLY A 317 21.84 -18.95 -4.25
CA GLY A 317 21.36 -18.18 -3.10
C GLY A 317 22.17 -16.91 -2.83
N GLU A 318 23.04 -16.50 -3.75
CA GLU A 318 23.76 -15.24 -3.64
C GLU A 318 22.83 -14.07 -3.98
N ALA A 319 22.78 -13.08 -3.09
CA ALA A 319 21.97 -11.88 -3.26
C ALA A 319 22.86 -10.70 -3.66
N SER A 320 22.57 -10.12 -4.82
CA SER A 320 23.30 -8.95 -5.31
C SER A 320 22.36 -7.74 -5.44
N LEU A 321 22.78 -6.59 -4.92
CA LEU A 321 22.15 -5.29 -5.16
C LEU A 321 22.53 -4.84 -6.58
N ILE A 322 21.82 -5.35 -7.58
CA ILE A 322 22.17 -5.13 -8.98
C ILE A 322 21.40 -3.93 -9.50
N LYS A 323 22.10 -2.81 -9.74
CA LYS A 323 22.05 -1.98 -10.96
C LYS A 323 22.30 -0.49 -10.71
N ALA A 324 21.73 0.14 -9.69
CA ALA A 324 21.86 1.60 -9.50
C ALA A 324 23.31 2.04 -9.14
N ALA A 325 24.00 1.25 -8.31
CA ALA A 325 25.41 1.43 -7.98
C ALA A 325 26.34 1.04 -9.15
N LEU A 326 26.05 -0.08 -9.82
CA LEU A 326 26.86 -0.60 -10.94
C LEU A 326 26.73 0.24 -12.22
N GLN A 327 25.61 0.95 -12.43
CA GLN A 327 25.38 1.80 -13.60
C GLN A 327 25.64 3.29 -13.34
N GLY A 328 26.05 3.66 -12.12
CA GLY A 328 26.26 5.07 -11.77
C GLY A 328 25.02 5.94 -12.02
N LEU A 329 23.84 5.44 -11.68
CA LEU A 329 22.55 6.14 -11.86
C LEU A 329 22.04 6.79 -10.57
N LEU A 330 22.66 6.51 -9.42
CA LEU A 330 22.35 7.21 -8.16
C LEU A 330 22.66 8.71 -8.31
N PRO A 331 21.71 9.63 -8.06
CA PRO A 331 22.01 11.06 -8.01
C PRO A 331 23.11 11.36 -6.98
N PRO A 332 23.92 12.43 -7.14
CA PRO A 332 24.98 12.78 -6.18
C PRO A 332 24.51 12.87 -4.72
N ALA A 333 23.25 13.29 -4.50
CA ALA A 333 22.63 13.34 -3.18
C ALA A 333 22.56 11.98 -2.46
N TYR A 334 22.66 10.87 -3.19
CA TYR A 334 22.65 9.50 -2.67
C TYR A 334 24.02 8.78 -2.81
N ARG A 335 25.03 9.44 -3.40
CA ARG A 335 26.41 8.94 -3.44
C ARG A 335 27.30 9.61 -2.40
N ASP A 336 27.11 10.91 -2.23
CA ASP A 336 27.96 11.78 -1.44
C ASP A 336 27.23 12.20 -0.16
N THR A 337 26.64 11.24 0.55
CA THR A 337 26.14 11.48 1.92
C THR A 337 27.35 11.91 2.75
N PRO A 338 27.38 13.14 3.30
CA PRO A 338 28.54 13.59 4.07
C PRO A 338 28.72 12.67 5.26
N ASN A 339 29.92 12.10 5.43
CA ASN A 339 30.25 11.39 6.66
C ASN A 339 30.05 12.36 7.84
N PRO A 340 29.21 12.03 8.84
CA PRO A 340 29.22 12.79 10.07
C PRO A 340 30.62 12.70 10.68
N PRO A 341 31.16 13.80 11.24
CA PRO A 341 32.48 13.76 11.85
C PRO A 341 32.51 12.67 12.92
N LEU A 342 33.50 11.77 12.81
CA LEU A 342 33.77 10.75 13.81
C LEU A 342 33.88 11.42 15.18
N SER A 343 33.12 10.92 16.16
CA SER A 343 33.17 11.39 17.53
C SER A 343 34.60 11.21 18.07
N GLY A 344 35.30 12.34 18.26
CA GLY A 344 36.69 12.33 18.75
C GLY A 344 37.53 13.56 18.37
N GLN A 345 37.08 14.44 17.47
CA GLN A 345 37.71 15.74 17.28
C GLN A 345 36.87 16.83 17.95
N THR A 346 37.42 17.39 19.02
CA THR A 346 36.90 18.55 19.73
C THR A 346 36.78 19.72 18.75
N ALA A 347 35.55 20.16 18.48
CA ALA A 347 35.33 21.47 17.92
C ALA A 347 35.77 22.50 18.98
N SER A 348 36.73 23.36 18.61
CA SER A 348 37.07 24.55 19.38
C SER A 348 35.82 25.39 19.60
N GLU A 349 35.65 25.82 20.85
CA GLU A 349 34.69 26.80 21.30
C GLU A 349 34.74 28.05 20.40
N ASP A 350 33.59 28.41 19.81
CA ASP A 350 33.11 29.79 19.75
C ASP A 350 31.73 29.86 19.07
N GLY A 351 30.75 30.42 19.80
CA GLY A 351 29.61 31.10 19.17
C GLY A 351 28.20 30.53 19.41
N PHE A 352 27.69 30.68 20.64
CA PHE A 352 26.34 31.16 20.99
C PHE A 352 25.14 30.84 20.06
N PHE A 353 24.14 30.11 20.58
CA PHE A 353 22.90 30.73 21.09
C PHE A 353 22.22 29.83 22.13
N ASP A 354 21.79 30.47 23.21
CA ASP A 354 21.26 29.92 24.46
C ASP A 354 19.72 29.80 24.46
N SER A 355 19.28 28.80 25.22
CA SER A 355 18.01 28.53 25.92
C SER A 355 16.68 29.19 25.51
N SER A 356 15.63 28.36 25.39
CA SER A 356 14.72 28.07 26.51
C SER A 356 13.29 27.75 26.04
N GLY A 357 12.72 26.67 26.59
CA GLY A 357 11.27 26.56 26.77
C GLY A 357 10.55 25.52 25.93
N TYR A 358 10.55 24.26 26.38
CA TYR A 358 9.33 23.48 26.61
C TYR A 358 9.66 22.36 27.59
N ARG A 359 9.26 22.55 28.86
CA ARG A 359 9.25 21.50 29.89
C ARG A 359 7.96 20.72 29.76
N THR A 360 8.09 19.41 29.65
CA THR A 360 7.10 18.41 30.03
C THR A 360 6.73 18.58 31.51
N ARG A 361 5.46 18.41 31.85
CA ARG A 361 5.04 17.90 33.17
C ARG A 361 4.13 16.70 32.92
N MET A 362 4.42 15.67 33.73
CA MET A 362 3.65 14.50 34.14
C MET A 362 2.30 14.26 33.50
#